data_AF-A0A960BRC7-F1
#
_entry.id   AF-A0A960BRC7-F1
#
_cell.length_a   1.000
_cell.length_b   1.000
_cell.length_c   1.000
_cell.angle_alpha   90.00
_cell.angle_beta   90.00
_cell.angle_gamma   90.00
#
_symmetry.space_group_name_H-M   'P 1'
#
loop_
_entity.id
_entity.type
_entity.pdbx_description
1 polymer ?
#
loop_
_entity_poly.entity_id
_entity_poly.type
_entity_poly.pdbx_seq_one_letter_code
_entity_poly.pdbx_strand_id
1 'polypeptide(L)'
;MSHAMANPLQDGRRARSLNVRDYLRVYGIDDLHRRGLTGEGVTVVVPAIDTYQDSDLDRFRKRNGLPPFDIFEVGEASSDIALGEVPMDLQIIHAVAPRARLVVAHWPLSARDNPQTIDRVARRFPGVVWSWSIGWCEEGDPGLAREAATVLARTVARGAIHFAASGDSAGYDCYPSGKLFDPPRKSFIGLIMPASAPAVTAVGGTRVLADRRGNLLKETPWYRSVTLSGSGGGSSQVFDGRTVPDVAGDADPATGMGFFLNGEMYAAGGTSASAPLWAGLGALVEQALREQGVKREGDFNSLLARIATAAPEAFRHPRVGSNAVAVAENGRDQVTGWGAPNAPALVEAAVEVSR
;
A
#
# COMPACT_ATOMS: atom_id res chain seq x y z
N MET A 1 13.99 0.72 -14.65
CA MET A 1 13.20 -0.53 -14.72
C MET A 1 12.31 -0.45 -13.50
N SER A 2 11.00 -0.60 -13.66
CA SER A 2 10.09 -0.72 -12.50
C SER A 2 10.33 -2.10 -11.88
N HIS A 3 10.39 -2.18 -10.55
CA HIS A 3 10.61 -3.45 -9.85
C HIS A 3 9.45 -3.71 -8.89
N ALA A 4 9.10 -4.99 -8.72
CA ALA A 4 8.38 -5.48 -7.56
C ALA A 4 9.17 -5.07 -6.30
N MET A 5 8.51 -4.48 -5.31
CA MET A 5 9.24 -4.02 -4.11
C MET A 5 9.58 -5.19 -3.19
N ALA A 6 8.80 -6.27 -3.23
CA ALA A 6 9.09 -7.51 -2.54
C ALA A 6 9.27 -8.69 -3.50
N ASN A 7 10.24 -9.57 -3.21
CA ASN A 7 10.25 -10.93 -3.76
C ASN A 7 9.63 -11.87 -2.71
N PRO A 8 8.32 -12.21 -2.81
CA PRO A 8 7.64 -13.05 -1.82
C PRO A 8 8.25 -14.46 -1.69
N LEU A 9 9.10 -14.87 -2.64
CA LEU A 9 9.71 -16.19 -2.70
C LEU A 9 10.96 -16.36 -1.82
N GLN A 10 11.63 -15.28 -1.39
CA GLN A 10 12.91 -15.44 -0.67
C GLN A 10 12.78 -15.79 0.82
N ASP A 11 11.62 -15.58 1.46
CA ASP A 11 11.47 -15.79 2.91
C ASP A 11 10.11 -16.37 3.35
N GLY A 12 9.15 -16.55 2.43
CA GLY A 12 7.73 -16.74 2.75
C GLY A 12 7.23 -18.18 2.98
N ARG A 13 7.97 -19.22 2.59
CA ARG A 13 7.42 -20.61 2.62
C ARG A 13 7.21 -21.19 4.02
N ARG A 14 7.68 -20.54 5.09
CA ARG A 14 7.59 -21.05 6.48
C ARG A 14 7.43 -20.01 7.59
N ALA A 15 7.32 -18.72 7.27
CA ALA A 15 7.14 -17.69 8.28
C ALA A 15 5.74 -17.81 8.93
N ARG A 16 5.60 -17.42 10.20
CA ARG A 16 4.29 -17.34 10.88
C ARG A 16 3.45 -16.23 10.24
N SER A 17 2.71 -16.54 9.18
CA SER A 17 1.73 -15.61 8.61
C SER A 17 0.55 -15.43 9.57
N LEU A 18 0.03 -14.21 9.70
CA LEU A 18 -1.29 -14.01 10.27
C LEU A 18 -2.34 -14.60 9.33
N ASN A 19 -3.31 -15.34 9.87
CA ASN A 19 -4.48 -15.67 9.08
C ASN A 19 -5.31 -14.40 8.85
N VAL A 20 -6.14 -14.40 7.81
CA VAL A 20 -6.91 -13.20 7.40
C VAL A 20 -7.76 -12.64 8.54
N ARG A 21 -8.39 -13.49 9.34
CA ARG A 21 -9.24 -13.04 10.46
C ARG A 21 -8.42 -12.26 11.50
N ASP A 22 -7.27 -12.79 11.88
CA ASP A 22 -6.40 -12.15 12.87
C ASP A 22 -5.80 -10.86 12.30
N TYR A 23 -5.43 -10.85 11.02
CA TYR A 23 -4.94 -9.66 10.32
C TYR A 23 -5.99 -8.54 10.28
N LEU A 24 -7.24 -8.85 9.94
CA LEU A 24 -8.33 -7.86 9.95
C LEU A 24 -8.60 -7.33 11.36
N ARG A 25 -8.49 -8.18 12.39
CA ARG A 25 -8.67 -7.78 13.79
C ARG A 25 -7.57 -6.85 14.28
N VAL A 26 -6.31 -7.06 13.88
CA VAL A 26 -5.18 -6.17 14.23
C VAL A 26 -5.49 -4.70 13.88
N TYR A 27 -6.15 -4.48 12.74
CA TYR A 27 -6.52 -3.14 12.26
C TYR A 27 -7.94 -2.73 12.64
N GLY A 28 -8.74 -3.60 13.26
CA GLY A 28 -10.14 -3.36 13.57
C GLY A 28 -11.08 -3.37 12.35
N ILE A 29 -10.65 -3.94 11.23
CA ILE A 29 -11.41 -3.97 9.98
C ILE A 29 -12.62 -4.92 10.08
N ASP A 30 -12.51 -5.97 10.89
CA ASP A 30 -13.63 -6.88 11.16
C ASP A 30 -14.83 -6.16 11.81
N ASP A 31 -14.58 -5.07 12.53
CA ASP A 31 -15.63 -4.19 13.06
C ASP A 31 -16.33 -3.39 11.97
N LEU A 32 -15.57 -2.85 11.02
CA LEU A 32 -16.11 -2.15 9.86
C LEU A 32 -17.00 -3.08 9.01
N HIS A 33 -16.57 -4.33 8.80
CA HIS A 33 -17.37 -5.34 8.09
C HIS A 33 -18.69 -5.62 8.80
N ARG A 34 -18.70 -5.76 10.13
CA ARG A 34 -19.94 -5.94 10.92
C ARG A 34 -20.89 -4.74 10.81
N ARG A 35 -20.34 -3.54 10.57
CA ARG A 35 -21.10 -2.30 10.33
C ARG A 35 -21.56 -2.15 8.86
N GLY A 36 -21.27 -3.12 7.99
CA GLY A 36 -21.68 -3.11 6.58
C GLY A 36 -20.69 -2.43 5.63
N LEU A 37 -19.57 -1.91 6.13
CA LEU A 37 -18.53 -1.32 5.29
C LEU A 37 -17.68 -2.44 4.68
N THR A 38 -17.76 -2.59 3.37
CA THR A 38 -17.13 -3.69 2.60
C THR A 38 -16.45 -3.20 1.32
N GLY A 39 -16.41 -1.89 1.08
CA GLY A 39 -15.90 -1.26 -0.14
C GLY A 39 -16.91 -1.25 -1.28
N GLU A 40 -18.18 -1.56 -1.00
CA GLU A 40 -19.22 -1.67 -2.03
C GLU A 40 -19.35 -0.36 -2.83
N GLY A 41 -19.39 -0.47 -4.15
CA GLY A 41 -19.49 0.67 -5.06
C GLY A 41 -18.21 1.52 -5.17
N VAL A 42 -17.08 1.05 -4.64
CA VAL A 42 -15.76 1.64 -4.87
C VAL A 42 -14.96 0.75 -5.82
N THR A 43 -14.20 1.37 -6.72
CA THR A 43 -13.27 0.68 -7.62
C THR A 43 -11.84 0.90 -7.14
N VAL A 44 -11.09 -0.19 -6.95
CA VAL A 44 -9.67 -0.19 -6.61
C VAL A 44 -8.87 -0.70 -7.80
N VAL A 45 -7.92 0.09 -8.31
CA VAL A 45 -7.01 -0.31 -9.41
C VAL A 45 -5.69 -0.81 -8.84
N VAL A 46 -5.24 -1.95 -9.37
CA VAL A 46 -3.92 -2.55 -9.14
C VAL A 46 -3.14 -2.54 -10.46
N PRO A 47 -2.07 -1.76 -10.59
CA PRO A 47 -1.14 -1.86 -11.70
C PRO A 47 -0.46 -3.23 -11.75
N ALA A 48 -0.47 -3.89 -12.90
CA ALA A 48 0.04 -5.23 -13.05
C ALA A 48 1.43 -5.27 -13.70
N ILE A 49 2.39 -5.87 -13.00
CA ILE A 49 3.72 -6.24 -13.51
C ILE A 49 3.87 -7.76 -13.72
N ASP A 50 2.96 -8.53 -13.13
CA ASP A 50 2.78 -9.97 -13.30
C ASP A 50 1.29 -10.28 -13.48
N THR A 51 0.91 -11.56 -13.44
CA THR A 51 -0.49 -12.00 -13.54
C THR A 51 -0.94 -12.74 -12.27
N TYR A 52 -2.18 -13.23 -12.25
CA TYR A 52 -2.75 -14.05 -11.19
C TYR A 52 -3.40 -15.33 -11.71
N GLN A 53 -3.64 -16.28 -10.80
CA GLN A 53 -4.36 -17.52 -11.11
C GLN A 53 -5.71 -17.51 -10.41
N ASP A 54 -6.79 -17.69 -11.18
CA ASP A 54 -8.15 -17.78 -10.64
C ASP A 54 -8.25 -18.82 -9.52
N SER A 55 -7.56 -19.96 -9.65
CA SER A 55 -7.56 -21.03 -8.64
C SER A 55 -7.03 -20.58 -7.27
N ASP A 56 -6.06 -19.67 -7.24
CA ASP A 56 -5.50 -19.13 -5.99
C ASP A 56 -6.50 -18.18 -5.33
N LEU A 57 -7.09 -17.27 -6.11
CA LEU A 57 -8.12 -16.35 -5.64
C LEU A 57 -9.35 -17.12 -5.13
N ASP A 58 -9.78 -18.14 -5.87
CA ASP A 58 -10.91 -18.99 -5.51
C ASP A 58 -10.66 -19.76 -4.20
N ARG A 59 -9.43 -20.25 -4.02
CA ARG A 59 -9.01 -20.92 -2.78
C ARG A 59 -8.95 -19.94 -1.62
N PHE A 60 -8.42 -18.73 -1.84
CA PHE A 60 -8.36 -17.67 -0.85
C PHE A 60 -9.75 -17.30 -0.34
N ARG A 61 -10.69 -16.97 -1.23
CA ARG A 61 -12.04 -16.58 -0.81
C ARG A 61 -12.77 -17.71 -0.09
N LYS A 62 -12.67 -18.95 -0.57
CA LYS A 62 -13.33 -20.11 0.04
C LYS A 62 -12.78 -20.40 1.43
N ARG A 63 -11.45 -20.34 1.60
CA ARG A 63 -10.79 -20.55 2.90
C ARG A 63 -11.19 -19.49 3.92
N ASN A 64 -11.39 -18.26 3.49
CA ASN A 64 -11.65 -17.12 4.38
C ASN A 64 -13.14 -16.74 4.48
N GLY A 65 -14.04 -17.44 3.77
CA GLY A 65 -15.47 -17.13 3.77
C GLY A 65 -15.81 -15.79 3.11
N LEU A 66 -15.00 -15.35 2.14
CA LEU A 66 -15.19 -14.09 1.42
C LEU A 66 -16.04 -14.29 0.15
N PRO A 67 -16.74 -13.25 -0.33
CA PRO A 67 -17.48 -13.32 -1.59
C PRO A 67 -16.55 -13.58 -2.79
N PRO A 68 -17.10 -13.94 -3.98
CA PRO A 68 -16.36 -13.91 -5.23
C PRO A 68 -15.69 -12.56 -5.47
N PHE A 69 -14.52 -12.57 -6.09
CA PHE A 69 -13.85 -11.37 -6.57
C PHE A 69 -14.67 -10.76 -7.74
N ASP A 70 -14.80 -9.43 -7.78
CA ASP A 70 -15.26 -8.67 -8.97
C ASP A 70 -14.05 -8.04 -9.62
N ILE A 71 -13.36 -8.77 -10.51
CA ILE A 71 -12.17 -8.31 -11.22
C ILE A 71 -12.52 -7.91 -12.65
N PHE A 72 -12.00 -6.75 -13.06
CA PHE A 72 -12.05 -6.26 -14.43
C PHE A 72 -10.63 -5.95 -14.92
N GLU A 73 -10.24 -6.50 -16.06
CA GLU A 73 -8.90 -6.27 -16.62
C GLU A 73 -8.89 -5.09 -17.61
N VAL A 74 -7.82 -4.30 -17.59
CA VAL A 74 -7.55 -3.23 -18.55
C VAL A 74 -6.18 -3.46 -19.18
N GLY A 75 -6.12 -3.52 -20.51
CA GLY A 75 -4.88 -3.80 -21.24
C GLY A 75 -4.67 -5.31 -21.43
N GLU A 76 -3.52 -5.67 -22.01
CA GLU A 76 -3.13 -7.07 -22.23
C GLU A 76 -1.98 -7.43 -21.29
N ALA A 77 -2.07 -8.60 -20.65
CA ALA A 77 -1.03 -9.11 -19.76
C ALA A 77 0.29 -9.28 -20.53
N SER A 78 1.37 -8.79 -19.94
CA SER A 78 2.73 -8.88 -20.52
C SER A 78 3.43 -10.21 -20.21
N SER A 79 2.83 -11.06 -19.37
CA SER A 79 3.35 -12.34 -18.90
C SER A 79 2.21 -13.21 -18.35
N ASP A 80 2.30 -14.51 -18.58
CA ASP A 80 1.40 -15.51 -17.98
C ASP A 80 1.92 -16.05 -16.63
N ILE A 81 3.04 -15.51 -16.14
CA ILE A 81 3.69 -15.95 -14.90
C ILE A 81 3.25 -15.06 -13.74
N ALA A 82 2.62 -15.66 -12.73
CA ALA A 82 2.36 -15.04 -11.43
C ALA A 82 3.64 -15.09 -10.57
N LEU A 83 4.23 -13.92 -10.32
CA LEU A 83 5.47 -13.75 -9.54
C LEU A 83 5.17 -13.41 -8.06
N GLY A 84 3.96 -12.94 -7.77
CA GLY A 84 3.40 -12.81 -6.43
C GLY A 84 2.85 -11.44 -6.10
N GLU A 85 3.17 -10.38 -6.87
CA GLU A 85 2.78 -9.01 -6.56
C GLU A 85 1.28 -8.80 -6.75
N VAL A 86 0.76 -8.99 -7.98
CA VAL A 86 -0.68 -8.86 -8.26
C VAL A 86 -1.52 -9.83 -7.43
N PRO A 87 -1.18 -11.13 -7.29
CA PRO A 87 -1.91 -12.04 -6.40
C PRO A 87 -1.97 -11.57 -4.95
N MET A 88 -0.87 -11.02 -4.41
CA MET A 88 -0.83 -10.50 -3.04
C MET A 88 -1.73 -9.27 -2.88
N ASP A 89 -1.61 -8.29 -3.79
CA ASP A 89 -2.42 -7.07 -3.77
C ASP A 89 -3.91 -7.38 -3.81
N LEU A 90 -4.33 -8.20 -4.77
CA LEU A 90 -5.73 -8.57 -4.93
C LEU A 90 -6.29 -9.24 -3.68
N GLN A 91 -5.54 -10.16 -3.07
CA GLN A 91 -5.99 -10.88 -1.88
C GLN A 91 -6.03 -10.00 -0.63
N ILE A 92 -5.10 -9.05 -0.46
CA ILE A 92 -5.13 -8.08 0.63
C ILE A 92 -6.31 -7.12 0.46
N ILE A 93 -6.47 -6.51 -0.72
CA ILE A 93 -7.59 -5.58 -0.97
C ILE A 93 -8.92 -6.31 -0.78
N HIS A 94 -9.06 -7.54 -1.28
CA HIS A 94 -10.29 -8.32 -1.13
C HIS A 94 -10.57 -8.76 0.30
N ALA A 95 -9.54 -8.99 1.11
CA ALA A 95 -9.73 -9.22 2.54
C ALA A 95 -10.25 -7.96 3.25
N VAL A 96 -9.72 -6.79 2.91
CA VAL A 96 -10.06 -5.52 3.58
C VAL A 96 -11.39 -4.95 3.08
N ALA A 97 -11.62 -4.98 1.78
CA ALA A 97 -12.77 -4.40 1.08
C ALA A 97 -13.41 -5.47 0.15
N PRO A 98 -14.06 -6.49 0.71
CA PRO A 98 -14.50 -7.69 -0.02
C PRO A 98 -15.56 -7.45 -1.10
N ARG A 99 -16.18 -6.28 -1.16
CA ARG A 99 -17.18 -5.91 -2.18
C ARG A 99 -16.75 -4.73 -3.04
N ALA A 100 -15.49 -4.31 -2.95
CA ALA A 100 -14.90 -3.40 -3.91
C ALA A 100 -14.72 -4.10 -5.27
N ARG A 101 -14.93 -3.34 -6.36
CA ARG A 101 -14.51 -3.79 -7.69
C ARG A 101 -13.00 -3.63 -7.80
N LEU A 102 -12.32 -4.69 -8.22
CA LEU A 102 -10.89 -4.64 -8.49
C LEU A 102 -10.68 -4.47 -9.99
N VAL A 103 -9.76 -3.58 -10.36
CA VAL A 103 -9.33 -3.40 -11.74
C VAL A 103 -7.86 -3.72 -11.84
N VAL A 104 -7.51 -4.76 -12.60
CA VAL A 104 -6.12 -5.12 -12.87
C VAL A 104 -5.70 -4.37 -14.14
N ALA A 105 -4.80 -3.41 -14.00
CA ALA A 105 -4.34 -2.56 -15.10
C ALA A 105 -3.00 -3.07 -15.63
N HIS A 106 -3.04 -3.85 -16.70
CA HIS A 106 -1.84 -4.35 -17.38
C HIS A 106 -1.19 -3.24 -18.19
N TRP A 107 0.09 -3.00 -17.92
CA TRP A 107 0.90 -2.05 -18.68
C TRP A 107 1.96 -2.76 -19.52
N PRO A 108 2.28 -2.22 -20.70
CA PRO A 108 3.47 -2.65 -21.41
C PRO A 108 4.70 -2.38 -20.54
N LEU A 109 5.49 -3.42 -20.25
CA LEU A 109 6.70 -3.38 -19.40
C LEU A 109 7.78 -2.40 -19.88
N SER A 110 7.65 -1.83 -21.10
CA SER A 110 8.62 -0.90 -21.69
C SER A 110 8.39 0.58 -21.36
N ALA A 111 7.30 0.95 -20.69
CA ALA A 111 6.98 2.34 -20.34
C ALA A 111 7.19 2.56 -18.83
N ARG A 112 8.29 3.22 -18.44
CA ARG A 112 8.62 3.51 -17.02
C ARG A 112 7.58 4.35 -16.26
N ASP A 113 6.60 4.88 -16.96
CA ASP A 113 5.25 5.17 -16.50
C ASP A 113 4.50 5.66 -17.72
N ASN A 114 3.24 5.29 -17.91
CA ASN A 114 2.41 5.91 -18.93
C ASN A 114 1.40 6.84 -18.25
N PRO A 115 1.76 8.11 -17.97
CA PRO A 115 0.86 9.05 -17.34
C PRO A 115 -0.49 9.18 -18.10
N GLN A 116 -0.46 8.97 -19.41
CA GLN A 116 -1.68 8.99 -20.23
C GLN A 116 -2.60 7.80 -19.95
N THR A 117 -2.06 6.64 -19.58
CA THR A 117 -2.85 5.49 -19.13
C THR A 117 -3.45 5.72 -17.75
N ILE A 118 -2.70 6.32 -16.82
CA ILE A 118 -3.22 6.71 -15.51
C ILE A 118 -4.42 7.66 -15.67
N ASP A 119 -4.26 8.70 -16.50
CA ASP A 119 -5.34 9.64 -16.80
C ASP A 119 -6.52 8.98 -17.52
N ARG A 120 -6.29 8.04 -18.45
CA ARG A 120 -7.36 7.27 -19.11
C ARG A 120 -8.14 6.40 -18.13
N VAL A 121 -7.45 5.64 -17.28
CA VAL A 121 -8.10 4.79 -16.26
C VAL A 121 -8.88 5.64 -15.28
N ALA A 122 -8.32 6.76 -14.81
CA ALA A 122 -9.01 7.69 -13.92
C ALA A 122 -10.25 8.33 -14.57
N ARG A 123 -10.25 8.58 -15.88
CA ARG A 123 -11.46 9.02 -16.62
C ARG A 123 -12.49 7.90 -16.78
N ARG A 124 -12.03 6.66 -16.98
CA ARG A 124 -12.91 5.49 -17.14
C ARG A 124 -13.59 5.10 -15.83
N PHE A 125 -12.91 5.28 -14.71
CA PHE A 125 -13.38 5.00 -13.36
C PHE A 125 -13.28 6.27 -12.49
N PRO A 126 -14.26 7.17 -12.55
CA PRO A 126 -14.28 8.36 -11.70
C PRO A 126 -14.29 7.97 -10.22
N GLY A 127 -13.48 8.64 -9.41
CA GLY A 127 -13.35 8.30 -7.99
C GLY A 127 -12.63 6.97 -7.73
N VAL A 128 -11.70 6.58 -8.61
CA VAL A 128 -10.90 5.38 -8.41
C VAL A 128 -9.92 5.52 -7.24
N VAL A 129 -9.71 4.43 -6.50
CA VAL A 129 -8.61 4.28 -5.53
C VAL A 129 -7.52 3.46 -6.22
N TRP A 130 -6.27 3.89 -6.14
CA TRP A 130 -5.14 3.16 -6.71
C TRP A 130 -4.29 2.54 -5.62
N SER A 131 -3.91 1.28 -5.80
CA SER A 131 -2.93 0.55 -4.99
C SER A 131 -1.65 0.36 -5.79
N TRP A 132 -0.59 1.07 -5.44
CA TRP A 132 0.71 0.98 -6.11
C TRP A 132 1.69 0.20 -5.25
N SER A 133 1.95 -1.04 -5.61
CA SER A 133 2.95 -1.93 -4.99
C SER A 133 4.24 -2.02 -5.82
N ILE A 134 4.39 -1.13 -6.79
CA ILE A 134 5.51 -1.07 -7.74
C ILE A 134 6.09 0.33 -7.81
N GLY A 135 7.39 0.43 -8.11
CA GLY A 135 8.04 1.72 -8.22
C GLY A 135 9.44 1.69 -8.80
N TRP A 136 10.02 2.89 -8.90
CA TRP A 136 11.40 3.11 -9.32
C TRP A 136 11.99 4.33 -8.62
N CYS A 137 13.31 4.34 -8.48
CA CYS A 137 14.07 5.46 -7.92
C CYS A 137 13.69 6.79 -8.57
N GLU A 138 13.30 7.77 -7.76
CA GLU A 138 12.90 9.11 -8.22
C GLU A 138 14.05 9.85 -8.94
N GLU A 139 15.29 9.61 -8.51
CA GLU A 139 16.49 10.20 -9.11
C GLU A 139 16.94 9.49 -10.39
N GLY A 140 16.38 8.31 -10.69
CA GLY A 140 16.70 7.56 -11.89
C GLY A 140 16.28 8.27 -13.18
N ASP A 141 15.25 9.13 -13.10
CA ASP A 141 14.84 10.08 -14.13
C ASP A 141 13.98 11.21 -13.50
N PRO A 142 14.61 12.31 -13.01
CA PRO A 142 13.88 13.40 -12.36
C PRO A 142 12.91 14.14 -13.29
N GLY A 143 13.10 14.08 -14.61
CA GLY A 143 12.19 14.67 -15.58
C GLY A 143 10.88 13.89 -15.62
N LEU A 144 10.98 12.57 -15.79
CA LEU A 144 9.84 11.66 -15.76
C LEU A 144 9.12 11.69 -14.41
N ALA A 145 9.86 11.75 -13.30
CA ALA A 145 9.26 11.84 -11.96
C ALA A 145 8.34 13.06 -11.83
N ARG A 146 8.76 14.23 -12.31
CA ARG A 146 7.95 15.46 -12.28
C ARG A 146 6.74 15.40 -13.22
N GLU A 147 6.89 14.78 -14.39
CA GLU A 147 5.77 14.56 -15.32
C GLU A 147 4.71 13.65 -14.70
N ALA A 148 5.12 12.50 -14.15
CA ALA A 148 4.24 11.57 -13.47
C ALA A 148 3.53 12.23 -12.29
N ALA A 149 4.26 12.97 -11.43
CA ALA A 149 3.67 13.72 -10.32
C ALA A 149 2.61 14.73 -10.77
N THR A 150 2.83 15.42 -11.90
CA THR A 150 1.85 16.36 -12.47
C THR A 150 0.56 15.66 -12.89
N VAL A 151 0.66 14.46 -13.46
CA VAL A 151 -0.52 13.67 -13.85
C VAL A 151 -1.25 13.12 -12.62
N LEU A 152 -0.52 12.59 -11.64
CA LEU A 152 -1.09 12.10 -10.38
C LEU A 152 -1.83 13.22 -9.64
N ALA A 153 -1.25 14.43 -9.57
CA ALA A 153 -1.94 15.58 -8.99
C ALA A 153 -3.22 15.96 -9.75
N ARG A 154 -3.22 15.82 -11.08
CA ARG A 154 -4.41 16.07 -11.91
C ARG A 154 -5.52 15.04 -11.67
N THR A 155 -5.18 13.75 -11.50
CA THR A 155 -6.18 12.71 -11.19
C THR A 155 -6.74 12.89 -9.78
N VAL A 156 -5.89 13.26 -8.82
CA VAL A 156 -6.29 13.64 -7.45
C VAL A 156 -7.25 14.82 -7.45
N ALA A 157 -6.99 15.87 -8.24
CA ALA A 157 -7.91 17.01 -8.39
C ALA A 157 -9.28 16.62 -8.97
N ARG A 158 -9.39 15.46 -9.64
CA ARG A 158 -10.65 14.89 -10.14
C ARG A 158 -11.24 13.82 -9.22
N GLY A 159 -10.67 13.63 -8.04
CA GLY A 159 -11.16 12.72 -7.02
C GLY A 159 -10.53 11.32 -7.03
N ALA A 160 -9.48 11.05 -7.82
CA ALA A 160 -8.72 9.80 -7.64
C ALA A 160 -7.93 9.84 -6.33
N ILE A 161 -7.75 8.68 -5.70
CA ILE A 161 -6.92 8.53 -4.50
C ILE A 161 -5.78 7.57 -4.85
N HIS A 162 -4.56 7.86 -4.41
CA HIS A 162 -3.39 7.04 -4.72
C HIS A 162 -2.67 6.64 -3.43
N PHE A 163 -2.57 5.33 -3.17
CA PHE A 163 -1.75 4.76 -2.11
C PHE A 163 -0.57 4.02 -2.72
N ALA A 164 0.65 4.38 -2.35
CA ALA A 164 1.85 3.78 -2.92
C ALA A 164 2.82 3.30 -1.86
N ALA A 165 3.29 2.06 -2.03
CA ALA A 165 4.34 1.47 -1.23
C ALA A 165 5.57 2.37 -1.21
N SER A 166 6.13 2.63 -0.03
CA SER A 166 7.22 3.61 0.14
C SER A 166 8.60 3.06 -0.21
N GLY A 167 8.74 1.74 -0.34
CA GLY A 167 9.97 1.05 -0.66
C GLY A 167 10.35 0.04 0.41
N ASP A 168 11.19 -0.92 0.03
CA ASP A 168 11.55 -2.08 0.86
C ASP A 168 13.04 -2.12 1.20
N SER A 169 13.81 -1.08 0.82
CA SER A 169 15.26 -0.98 1.00
C SER A 169 15.66 -0.04 2.14
N ALA A 170 14.77 0.15 3.13
CA ALA A 170 15.02 0.89 4.36
C ALA A 170 15.53 2.33 4.16
N GLY A 171 15.09 3.02 3.09
CA GLY A 171 15.51 4.37 2.71
C GLY A 171 16.67 4.43 1.71
N TYR A 172 17.20 3.27 1.29
CA TYR A 172 18.10 3.13 0.15
C TYR A 172 17.33 2.74 -1.13
N ASP A 173 16.14 3.27 -1.37
CA ASP A 173 15.27 2.78 -2.45
C ASP A 173 15.74 3.20 -3.86
N CYS A 174 16.83 3.96 -3.93
CA CYS A 174 17.60 4.22 -5.16
C CYS A 174 18.78 3.26 -5.36
N TYR A 175 18.80 2.14 -4.63
CA TYR A 175 19.81 1.10 -4.81
C TYR A 175 19.74 0.47 -6.21
N PRO A 176 20.87 0.32 -6.94
CA PRO A 176 20.85 -0.20 -8.30
C PRO A 176 20.54 -1.69 -8.35
N SER A 177 19.70 -2.11 -9.30
CA SER A 177 19.38 -3.52 -9.54
C SER A 177 20.63 -4.35 -9.87
N GLY A 178 20.67 -5.59 -9.37
CA GLY A 178 21.77 -6.52 -9.62
C GLY A 178 23.04 -6.26 -8.81
N LYS A 179 23.00 -5.29 -7.89
CA LYS A 179 24.15 -4.92 -7.05
C LYS A 179 23.98 -5.27 -5.58
N LEU A 180 23.06 -6.16 -5.19
CA LEU A 180 22.63 -6.43 -3.80
C LEU A 180 23.74 -6.58 -2.74
N PHE A 181 24.98 -6.90 -3.15
CA PHE A 181 26.15 -7.05 -2.27
C PHE A 181 27.08 -5.83 -2.24
N ASP A 182 26.77 -4.77 -3.00
CA ASP A 182 27.51 -3.50 -2.94
C ASP A 182 27.25 -2.87 -1.56
N PRO A 183 28.30 -2.35 -0.89
CA PRO A 183 28.11 -1.67 0.38
C PRO A 183 27.18 -0.46 0.20
N PRO A 184 26.30 -0.17 1.16
CA PRO A 184 25.40 0.99 1.09
C PRO A 184 26.22 2.28 0.95
N ARG A 185 25.78 3.16 0.04
CA ARG A 185 26.41 4.47 -0.22
C ARG A 185 25.37 5.57 -0.09
N LYS A 186 25.80 6.79 0.24
CA LYS A 186 24.91 7.95 0.31
C LYS A 186 24.13 8.19 -1.00
N SER A 187 24.74 7.89 -2.14
CA SER A 187 24.12 8.00 -3.47
C SER A 187 22.98 7.00 -3.73
N PHE A 188 22.74 6.04 -2.82
CA PHE A 188 21.62 5.11 -2.92
C PHE A 188 20.46 5.54 -2.02
N ILE A 189 20.67 6.52 -1.14
CA ILE A 189 19.60 7.13 -0.35
C ILE A 189 18.70 7.87 -1.32
N GLY A 190 17.43 7.52 -1.33
CA GLY A 190 16.46 8.11 -2.23
C GLY A 190 15.13 7.43 -2.07
N LEU A 191 14.09 8.07 -2.58
CA LEU A 191 12.73 7.57 -2.52
C LEU A 191 12.31 7.00 -3.87
N ILE A 192 11.18 6.31 -3.88
CA ILE A 192 10.61 5.73 -5.09
C ILE A 192 9.36 6.48 -5.55
N MET A 193 9.23 6.58 -6.87
CA MET A 193 7.98 6.96 -7.53
C MET A 193 7.05 5.75 -7.62
N PRO A 194 5.72 5.94 -7.50
CA PRO A 194 5.03 7.22 -7.32
C PRO A 194 4.92 7.69 -5.86
N ALA A 195 5.41 6.94 -4.86
CA ALA A 195 5.28 7.29 -3.45
C ALA A 195 5.94 8.63 -3.08
N SER A 196 6.98 9.06 -3.80
CA SER A 196 7.61 10.36 -3.56
C SER A 196 6.82 11.55 -4.14
N ALA A 197 5.83 11.32 -5.01
CA ALA A 197 4.98 12.38 -5.56
C ALA A 197 4.10 13.03 -4.46
N PRO A 198 4.06 14.38 -4.34
CA PRO A 198 3.37 15.04 -3.23
C PRO A 198 1.87 14.78 -3.10
N ALA A 199 1.19 14.47 -4.21
CA ALA A 199 -0.25 14.19 -4.24
C ALA A 199 -0.61 12.72 -3.93
N VAL A 200 0.40 11.86 -3.75
CA VAL A 200 0.22 10.43 -3.45
C VAL A 200 0.40 10.21 -1.95
N THR A 201 -0.43 9.36 -1.37
CA THR A 201 -0.24 8.88 0.00
C THR A 201 0.79 7.76 -0.01
N ALA A 202 1.98 8.04 0.50
CA ALA A 202 3.02 7.03 0.64
C ALA A 202 2.78 6.15 1.87
N VAL A 203 2.93 4.84 1.69
CA VAL A 203 2.60 3.83 2.67
C VAL A 203 3.86 3.05 3.05
N GLY A 204 4.31 3.26 4.27
CA GLY A 204 5.45 2.59 4.88
C GLY A 204 5.13 1.28 5.57
N GLY A 205 6.14 0.77 6.25
CA GLY A 205 6.16 -0.56 6.84
C GLY A 205 6.32 -0.55 8.36
N THR A 206 5.42 -1.27 9.02
CA THR A 206 5.55 -1.72 10.42
C THR A 206 5.77 -3.23 10.46
N ARG A 207 6.18 -3.71 11.63
CA ARG A 207 6.14 -5.11 12.03
C ARG A 207 5.08 -5.26 13.11
N VAL A 208 4.10 -6.13 12.88
CA VAL A 208 3.00 -6.38 13.81
C VAL A 208 3.26 -7.62 14.67
N LEU A 209 3.25 -7.47 15.98
CA LEU A 209 3.20 -8.60 16.91
C LEU A 209 1.78 -8.71 17.47
N ALA A 210 1.09 -9.79 17.13
CA ALA A 210 -0.22 -10.12 17.66
C ALA A 210 -0.20 -11.44 18.44
N ASP A 211 -1.16 -11.61 19.36
CA ASP A 211 -1.38 -12.89 20.03
C ASP A 211 -2.08 -13.91 19.13
N ARG A 212 -2.34 -15.12 19.65
CA ARG A 212 -3.01 -16.20 18.89
C ARG A 212 -4.49 -15.92 18.56
N ARG A 213 -5.04 -14.80 19.01
CA ARG A 213 -6.42 -14.36 18.77
C ARG A 213 -6.44 -13.10 17.90
N GLY A 214 -5.31 -12.66 17.36
CA GLY A 214 -5.23 -11.43 16.56
C GLY A 214 -5.31 -10.14 17.37
N ASN A 215 -5.13 -10.18 18.69
CA ASN A 215 -5.01 -8.96 19.47
C ASN A 215 -3.60 -8.39 19.30
N LEU A 216 -3.51 -7.11 18.94
CA LEU A 216 -2.23 -6.41 18.84
C LEU A 216 -1.53 -6.37 20.20
N LEU A 217 -0.29 -6.85 20.24
CA LEU A 217 0.59 -6.78 21.41
C LEU A 217 1.59 -5.63 21.27
N LYS A 218 2.19 -5.48 20.10
CA LYS A 218 3.18 -4.44 19.81
C LYS A 218 3.29 -4.20 18.31
N GLU A 219 3.60 -2.96 17.97
CA GLU A 219 3.94 -2.55 16.61
C GLU A 219 5.27 -1.79 16.65
N THR A 220 6.18 -2.11 15.71
CA THR A 220 7.47 -1.44 15.57
C THR A 220 7.70 -1.05 14.11
N PRO A 221 8.59 -0.11 13.80
CA PRO A 221 9.03 0.08 12.42
C PRO A 221 9.58 -1.22 11.84
N TRP A 222 9.31 -1.50 10.55
CA TRP A 222 9.88 -2.65 9.87
C TRP A 222 11.29 -2.33 9.40
N TYR A 223 12.29 -2.97 10.01
CA TYR A 223 13.67 -2.88 9.55
C TYR A 223 14.48 -4.12 9.95
N ARG A 224 15.13 -4.73 8.96
CA ARG A 224 16.08 -5.85 9.07
C ARG A 224 17.45 -5.36 8.61
N SER A 225 18.24 -4.87 9.57
CA SER A 225 19.52 -4.20 9.31
C SER A 225 20.53 -5.02 8.50
N VAL A 226 20.56 -6.34 8.70
CA VAL A 226 21.52 -7.24 8.00
C VAL A 226 21.27 -7.30 6.49
N THR A 227 20.00 -7.27 6.08
CA THR A 227 19.61 -7.37 4.66
C THR A 227 19.24 -6.02 4.04
N LEU A 228 19.32 -4.93 4.83
CA LEU A 228 18.79 -3.61 4.49
C LEU A 228 17.32 -3.63 4.02
N SER A 229 16.56 -4.65 4.42
CA SER A 229 15.14 -4.74 4.11
C SER A 229 14.35 -3.99 5.16
N GLY A 230 13.47 -3.09 4.76
CA GLY A 230 12.69 -2.30 5.71
C GLY A 230 11.91 -1.18 5.05
N SER A 231 11.11 -0.49 5.86
CA SER A 231 10.29 0.64 5.41
C SER A 231 11.13 1.69 4.70
N GLY A 232 10.83 1.92 3.42
CA GLY A 232 11.32 3.06 2.67
C GLY A 232 10.82 4.35 3.31
N GLY A 233 11.67 5.38 3.31
CA GLY A 233 11.36 6.64 3.98
C GLY A 233 12.57 7.55 4.12
N GLY A 234 12.29 8.85 4.22
CA GLY A 234 13.29 9.91 4.16
C GLY A 234 12.75 11.17 3.49
N SER A 235 13.67 12.02 3.02
CA SER A 235 13.35 13.24 2.26
C SER A 235 13.57 13.01 0.77
N SER A 236 12.62 13.48 -0.05
CA SER A 236 12.76 13.43 -1.51
C SER A 236 13.93 14.28 -1.98
N GLN A 237 14.66 13.78 -2.97
CA GLN A 237 15.71 14.53 -3.69
C GLN A 237 15.17 15.26 -4.93
N VAL A 238 13.92 15.00 -5.32
CA VAL A 238 13.28 15.56 -6.52
C VAL A 238 12.17 16.57 -6.19
N PHE A 239 11.45 16.35 -5.09
CA PHE A 239 10.32 17.17 -4.66
C PHE A 239 10.63 17.88 -3.34
N ASP A 240 10.94 19.17 -3.42
CA ASP A 240 11.33 19.98 -2.27
C ASP A 240 10.32 19.90 -1.12
N GLY A 241 10.83 19.63 0.08
CA GLY A 241 10.04 19.56 1.31
C GLY A 241 9.19 18.29 1.47
N ARG A 242 9.10 17.43 0.46
CA ARG A 242 8.33 16.18 0.59
C ARG A 242 9.12 15.13 1.35
N THR A 243 8.47 14.54 2.36
CA THR A 243 9.01 13.47 3.19
C THR A 243 8.08 12.25 3.14
N VAL A 244 8.65 11.05 3.20
CA VAL A 244 7.98 9.74 3.12
C VAL A 244 8.28 8.92 4.37
N PRO A 245 7.36 8.07 4.84
CA PRO A 245 6.00 7.87 4.32
C PRO A 245 4.96 8.80 4.98
N ASP A 246 3.72 8.75 4.49
CA ASP A 246 2.58 9.48 5.09
C ASP A 246 1.88 8.65 6.17
N VAL A 247 1.76 7.35 5.95
CA VAL A 247 1.16 6.36 6.84
C VAL A 247 1.92 5.04 6.75
N ALA A 248 1.59 4.04 7.56
CA ALA A 248 2.22 2.72 7.49
C ALA A 248 1.24 1.56 7.68
N GLY A 249 1.69 0.34 7.38
CA GLY A 249 0.97 -0.91 7.63
C GLY A 249 1.96 -2.06 7.76
N ASP A 250 1.50 -3.27 8.09
CA ASP A 250 2.38 -4.42 8.28
C ASP A 250 3.07 -4.79 6.97
N ALA A 251 4.39 -4.71 7.00
CA ALA A 251 5.27 -4.95 5.87
C ALA A 251 6.30 -6.03 6.16
N ASP A 252 6.37 -6.56 7.38
CA ASP A 252 7.34 -7.61 7.70
C ASP A 252 6.81 -8.98 7.24
N PRO A 253 7.51 -9.70 6.32
CA PRO A 253 7.09 -11.03 5.87
C PRO A 253 6.96 -12.05 7.01
N ALA A 254 7.54 -11.78 8.18
CA ALA A 254 7.41 -12.64 9.36
C ALA A 254 6.12 -12.42 10.16
N THR A 255 5.31 -11.42 9.80
CA THR A 255 4.05 -11.08 10.49
C THR A 255 2.88 -10.84 9.54
N GLY A 256 3.14 -10.76 8.23
CA GLY A 256 2.11 -10.44 7.24
C GLY A 256 0.99 -11.45 7.06
N MET A 257 -0.04 -11.00 6.34
CA MET A 257 -1.23 -11.79 6.03
C MET A 257 -0.89 -12.97 5.10
N GLY A 258 -1.47 -14.14 5.38
CA GLY A 258 -1.36 -15.29 4.48
C GLY A 258 -2.12 -15.07 3.17
N PHE A 259 -1.48 -15.32 2.02
CA PHE A 259 -2.08 -15.30 0.69
C PHE A 259 -1.68 -16.54 -0.12
N PHE A 260 -2.41 -16.84 -1.20
CA PHE A 260 -2.11 -17.95 -2.10
C PHE A 260 -1.35 -17.48 -3.34
N LEU A 261 -0.33 -18.25 -3.72
CA LEU A 261 0.46 -18.07 -4.93
C LEU A 261 0.87 -19.44 -5.46
N ASN A 262 0.54 -19.73 -6.71
CA ASN A 262 0.84 -20.99 -7.40
C ASN A 262 0.41 -22.22 -6.58
N GLY A 263 -0.78 -22.16 -5.98
CA GLY A 263 -1.38 -23.23 -5.17
C GLY A 263 -0.86 -23.37 -3.73
N GLU A 264 0.19 -22.63 -3.35
CA GLU A 264 0.80 -22.65 -2.02
C GLU A 264 0.46 -21.38 -1.23
N MET A 265 0.56 -21.45 0.10
CA MET A 265 0.34 -20.31 0.98
C MET A 265 1.68 -19.63 1.32
N TYR A 266 1.72 -18.32 1.15
CA TYR A 266 2.85 -17.45 1.48
C TYR A 266 2.42 -16.39 2.48
N ALA A 267 3.38 -15.80 3.18
CA ALA A 267 3.17 -14.59 3.98
C ALA A 267 3.41 -13.35 3.11
N ALA A 268 2.45 -12.43 3.10
CA ALA A 268 2.62 -11.12 2.49
C ALA A 268 3.69 -10.33 3.25
N GLY A 269 4.34 -9.40 2.56
CA GLY A 269 5.34 -8.52 3.16
C GLY A 269 5.82 -7.49 2.16
N GLY A 270 6.80 -6.70 2.56
CA GLY A 270 7.10 -5.46 1.88
C GLY A 270 6.07 -4.38 2.18
N THR A 271 6.44 -3.12 1.94
CA THR A 271 5.49 -2.01 1.84
C THR A 271 4.49 -2.23 0.69
N SER A 272 4.85 -3.10 -0.27
CA SER A 272 3.96 -3.77 -1.20
C SER A 272 2.72 -4.41 -0.56
N ALA A 273 2.79 -4.95 0.66
CA ALA A 273 1.61 -5.48 1.37
C ALA A 273 0.84 -4.37 2.13
N SER A 274 1.52 -3.30 2.52
CA SER A 274 0.91 -2.17 3.23
C SER A 274 0.09 -1.27 2.31
N ALA A 275 0.54 -1.03 1.07
CA ALA A 275 -0.19 -0.24 0.08
C ALA A 275 -1.62 -0.78 -0.22
N PRO A 276 -1.82 -2.08 -0.53
CA PRO A 276 -3.15 -2.65 -0.74
C PRO A 276 -4.00 -2.68 0.52
N LEU A 277 -3.41 -2.78 1.71
CA LEU A 277 -4.15 -2.58 2.98
C LEU A 277 -4.77 -1.19 3.01
N TRP A 278 -3.99 -0.15 2.72
CA TRP A 278 -4.47 1.23 2.70
C TRP A 278 -5.40 1.53 1.54
N ALA A 279 -5.21 0.93 0.37
CA ALA A 279 -6.15 1.04 -0.74
C ALA A 279 -7.52 0.41 -0.40
N GLY A 280 -7.53 -0.74 0.28
CA GLY A 280 -8.75 -1.34 0.83
C GLY A 280 -9.42 -0.43 1.87
N LEU A 281 -8.65 0.13 2.80
CA LEU A 281 -9.17 1.08 3.80
C LEU A 281 -9.71 2.36 3.16
N GLY A 282 -9.03 2.87 2.13
CA GLY A 282 -9.53 3.97 1.30
C GLY A 282 -10.90 3.64 0.71
N ALA A 283 -11.10 2.42 0.21
CA ALA A 283 -12.42 1.98 -0.26
C ALA A 283 -13.48 1.93 0.86
N LEU A 284 -13.12 1.56 2.08
CA LEU A 284 -14.04 1.58 3.23
C LEU A 284 -14.40 3.02 3.65
N VAL A 285 -13.42 3.92 3.71
CA VAL A 285 -13.63 5.36 3.98
C VAL A 285 -14.55 5.96 2.94
N GLU A 286 -14.31 5.65 1.66
CA GLU A 286 -15.09 6.17 0.54
C GLU A 286 -16.54 5.66 0.54
N GLN A 287 -16.77 4.39 0.89
CA GLN A 287 -18.12 3.90 1.14
C GLN A 287 -18.79 4.68 2.27
N ALA A 288 -18.10 4.89 3.40
CA ALA A 288 -18.65 5.57 4.57
C ALA A 288 -19.02 7.04 4.28
N LEU A 289 -18.14 7.79 3.60
CA LEU A 289 -18.40 9.17 3.18
C LEU A 289 -19.66 9.23 2.29
N ARG A 290 -19.77 8.33 1.31
CA ARG A 290 -20.92 8.26 0.40
C ARG A 290 -22.23 7.96 1.15
N GLU A 291 -22.23 7.00 2.07
CA GLU A 291 -23.40 6.65 2.88
C GLU A 291 -23.88 7.82 3.77
N GLN A 292 -22.97 8.72 4.14
CA GLN A 292 -23.26 9.92 4.91
C GLN A 292 -23.56 11.15 4.05
N GLY A 293 -23.57 11.02 2.71
CA GLY A 293 -23.80 12.12 1.78
C GLY A 293 -22.66 13.16 1.78
N VAL A 294 -21.49 12.81 2.31
CA VAL A 294 -20.31 13.68 2.34
C VAL A 294 -19.61 13.63 0.98
N LYS A 295 -19.20 14.79 0.48
CA LYS A 295 -18.50 14.88 -0.80
C LYS A 295 -17.08 14.31 -0.66
N ARG A 296 -16.75 13.33 -1.51
CA ARG A 296 -15.38 12.83 -1.70
C ARG A 296 -14.40 13.97 -1.99
N GLU A 297 -13.19 13.86 -1.44
CA GLU A 297 -11.99 14.57 -1.89
C GLU A 297 -10.96 13.56 -2.39
N GLY A 298 -10.19 13.90 -3.43
CA GLY A 298 -9.09 13.03 -3.87
C GLY A 298 -7.82 13.21 -3.04
N ASP A 299 -7.65 14.37 -2.40
CA ASP A 299 -6.48 14.71 -1.60
C ASP A 299 -6.53 14.05 -0.23
N PHE A 300 -6.19 12.76 -0.23
CA PHE A 300 -6.19 11.92 0.97
C PHE A 300 -5.08 12.32 1.97
N ASN A 301 -4.00 12.96 1.50
CA ASN A 301 -2.94 13.47 2.38
C ASN A 301 -3.46 14.59 3.29
N SER A 302 -4.22 15.53 2.72
CA SER A 302 -4.89 16.59 3.49
C SER A 302 -5.93 16.02 4.46
N LEU A 303 -6.72 15.02 4.04
CA LEU A 303 -7.66 14.32 4.92
C LEU A 303 -6.95 13.68 6.12
N LEU A 304 -5.88 12.93 5.87
CA LEU A 304 -5.08 12.29 6.92
C LEU A 304 -4.50 13.29 7.91
N ALA A 305 -4.02 14.45 7.44
CA ALA A 305 -3.50 15.49 8.32
C ALA A 305 -4.59 16.10 9.23
N ARG A 306 -5.82 16.29 8.71
CA ARG A 306 -6.96 16.73 9.51
C ARG A 306 -7.36 15.69 10.54
N ILE A 307 -7.42 14.41 10.15
CA ILE A 307 -7.68 13.30 11.07
C ILE A 307 -6.60 13.22 12.15
N ALA A 308 -5.33 13.32 11.80
CA ALA A 308 -4.23 13.23 12.76
C ALA A 308 -4.28 14.36 13.81
N THR A 309 -4.88 15.49 13.46
CA THR A 309 -5.09 16.61 14.39
C THR A 309 -6.34 16.40 15.25
N ALA A 310 -7.45 15.94 14.66
CA ALA A 310 -8.74 15.81 15.33
C ALA A 310 -8.87 14.53 16.18
N ALA A 311 -8.33 13.42 15.67
CA ALA A 311 -8.43 12.08 16.24
C ALA A 311 -7.08 11.34 16.11
N PRO A 312 -6.03 11.72 16.87
CA PRO A 312 -4.71 11.07 16.81
C PRO A 312 -4.75 9.54 17.02
N GLU A 313 -5.75 9.04 17.76
CA GLU A 313 -5.99 7.61 18.00
C GLU A 313 -6.41 6.80 16.76
N ALA A 314 -6.74 7.49 15.65
CA ALA A 314 -6.88 6.89 14.33
C ALA A 314 -5.57 6.28 13.82
N PHE A 315 -4.42 6.66 14.42
CA PHE A 315 -3.11 6.17 14.06
C PHE A 315 -2.39 5.54 15.26
N ARG A 316 -1.84 4.35 15.04
CA ARG A 316 -0.92 3.68 15.96
C ARG A 316 0.50 3.97 15.53
N HIS A 317 1.15 4.84 16.28
CA HIS A 317 2.48 5.33 15.94
C HIS A 317 3.61 4.63 16.74
N PRO A 318 4.48 3.83 16.09
CA PRO A 318 5.63 3.24 16.75
C PRO A 318 6.73 4.28 17.05
N ARG A 319 6.94 4.61 18.33
CA ARG A 319 7.91 5.64 18.77
C ARG A 319 9.37 5.18 18.89
N VAL A 320 9.66 3.90 18.65
CA VAL A 320 11.00 3.33 18.84
C VAL A 320 11.33 2.41 17.69
N GLY A 321 12.43 2.71 17.01
CA GLY A 321 12.94 1.99 15.85
C GLY A 321 13.46 2.97 14.82
N SER A 322 13.83 2.45 13.66
CA SER A 322 14.41 3.23 12.57
C SER A 322 14.19 2.49 11.25
N ASN A 323 14.46 3.16 10.14
CA ASN A 323 14.99 2.48 8.96
C ASN A 323 16.51 2.71 8.92
N ALA A 324 17.14 2.60 7.74
CA ALA A 324 18.59 2.76 7.65
C ALA A 324 19.05 4.24 7.61
N VAL A 325 18.15 5.18 7.34
CA VAL A 325 18.48 6.60 7.09
C VAL A 325 17.75 7.57 8.03
N ALA A 326 16.71 7.13 8.72
CA ALA A 326 15.86 7.91 9.60
C ALA A 326 15.44 7.11 10.84
N VAL A 327 15.09 7.82 11.91
CA VAL A 327 14.66 7.26 13.19
C VAL A 327 13.18 7.59 13.39
N ALA A 328 12.44 6.69 14.05
CA ALA A 328 11.07 6.96 14.43
C ALA A 328 11.01 8.03 15.54
N GLU A 329 10.09 8.98 15.43
CA GLU A 329 9.97 10.14 16.32
C GLU A 329 8.57 10.25 16.92
N ASN A 330 8.30 11.28 17.71
CA ASN A 330 6.94 11.57 18.16
C ASN A 330 6.17 12.34 17.09
N GLY A 331 4.98 11.85 16.72
CA GLY A 331 4.20 12.44 15.63
C GLY A 331 4.63 11.90 14.26
N ARG A 332 4.31 12.59 13.18
CA ARG A 332 4.65 12.13 11.82
C ARG A 332 6.17 12.04 11.64
N ASP A 333 6.68 10.87 11.27
CA ASP A 333 8.11 10.66 11.04
C ASP A 333 8.44 10.08 9.64
N GLN A 334 9.73 9.97 9.33
CA GLN A 334 10.24 9.50 8.04
C GLN A 334 10.42 7.97 7.97
N VAL A 335 9.80 7.22 8.89
CA VAL A 335 9.88 5.76 8.91
C VAL A 335 8.50 5.14 8.77
N THR A 336 7.51 5.67 9.48
CA THR A 336 6.14 5.15 9.56
C THR A 336 5.07 6.23 9.33
N GLY A 337 5.46 7.48 9.06
CA GLY A 337 4.52 8.57 8.82
C GLY A 337 3.70 8.85 10.07
N TRP A 338 2.38 9.01 9.93
CA TRP A 338 1.46 9.10 11.08
C TRP A 338 1.32 7.78 11.85
N GLY A 339 1.75 6.66 11.25
CA GLY A 339 1.64 5.31 11.81
C GLY A 339 0.61 4.44 11.11
N ALA A 340 0.29 3.31 11.75
CA ALA A 340 -0.62 2.30 11.23
C ALA A 340 -2.09 2.58 11.57
N PRO A 341 -3.06 2.17 10.74
CA PRO A 341 -4.44 2.57 10.92
C PRO A 341 -5.12 1.85 12.08
N ASN A 342 -5.83 2.59 12.92
CA ASN A 342 -6.95 2.08 13.69
C ASN A 342 -8.23 2.30 12.86
N ALA A 343 -8.67 1.28 12.11
CA ALA A 343 -9.64 1.46 11.04
C ALA A 343 -11.00 2.02 11.50
N PRO A 344 -11.59 1.61 12.64
CA PRO A 344 -12.80 2.22 13.17
C PRO A 344 -12.67 3.73 13.42
N ALA A 345 -11.63 4.15 14.14
CA ALA A 345 -11.38 5.55 14.46
C ALA A 345 -11.03 6.37 13.21
N LEU A 346 -10.26 5.78 12.28
CA LEU A 346 -9.94 6.41 11.00
C LEU A 346 -11.19 6.72 10.18
N VAL A 347 -12.09 5.75 10.00
CA VAL A 347 -13.31 5.92 9.21
C VAL A 347 -14.27 6.92 9.86
N GLU A 348 -14.44 6.85 11.18
CA GLU A 348 -15.29 7.77 11.92
C GLU A 348 -14.77 9.22 11.82
N ALA A 349 -13.49 9.42 12.10
CA ALA A 349 -12.86 10.73 12.01
C ALA A 349 -12.87 11.27 10.57
N ALA A 350 -12.69 10.42 9.56
CA ALA A 350 -12.78 10.84 8.15
C ALA A 350 -14.14 11.42 7.80
N VAL A 351 -15.23 10.83 8.29
CA VAL A 351 -16.58 11.37 8.12
C VAL A 351 -16.75 12.68 8.87
N GLU A 352 -16.25 12.77 10.11
CA GLU A 352 -16.39 13.95 10.96
C GLU A 352 -15.67 15.18 10.39
N VAL A 353 -14.40 15.04 10.00
CA VAL A 353 -13.58 16.17 9.52
C VAL A 353 -13.89 16.61 8.09
N SER A 354 -14.78 15.90 7.39
CA SER A 354 -15.19 16.20 6.02
C SER A 354 -16.63 16.72 5.92
N ARG A 355 -17.32 16.90 7.06
CA ARG A 355 -18.60 17.63 7.16
C ARG A 355 -18.39 19.14 7.18
#